data_AF-A0A497SBU7-F1
#
_entry.id   AF-A0A497SBU7-F1
#
_cell.length_a   1.000
_cell.length_b   1.000
_cell.length_c   1.000
_cell.angle_alpha   90.00
_cell.angle_beta   90.00
_cell.angle_gamma   90.00
#
_symmetry.space_group_name_H-M   'P 1'
#
loop_
_entity.id
_entity.type
_entity.pdbx_description
1 polymer ?
#
loop_
_entity_poly.entity_id
_entity_poly.type
_entity_poly.pdbx_seq_one_letter_code
_entity_poly.pdbx_strand_id
1 'polypeptide(L)' 'MREKITKDTVLAILFDDPEAVKILEKHKLPCLHCPVAQLEIGALKLGEVCSVYGIDVNKLLEELNKAKEKQQENEK' A
#
# COMPACT_ATOMS: atom_id res chain seq x y z
N MET A 1 -0.59 17.35 8.90
CA MET A 1 -0.78 17.31 7.44
C MET A 1 -1.07 15.86 7.07
N ARG A 2 -2.16 15.59 6.36
CA ARG A 2 -2.49 14.21 5.94
C ARG A 2 -1.63 13.88 4.72
N GLU A 3 -0.66 12.99 4.88
CA GLU A 3 0.15 12.55 3.75
C GLU A 3 -0.68 11.62 2.87
N LYS A 4 -1.02 12.13 1.68
CA LYS A 4 -1.62 11.37 0.60
C LYS A 4 -0.64 10.28 0.18
N ILE A 5 -1.11 9.05 0.03
CA ILE A 5 -0.30 7.95 -0.48
C ILE A 5 -0.07 8.22 -1.97
N THR A 6 1.18 8.13 -2.40
CA THR A 6 1.59 8.33 -3.80
C THR A 6 2.49 7.18 -4.25
N LYS A 7 2.83 7.15 -5.54
CA LYS A 7 3.79 6.17 -6.08
C LYS A 7 5.17 6.22 -5.42
N ASP A 8 5.53 7.36 -4.82
CA ASP A 8 6.82 7.57 -4.15
C ASP A 8 6.80 7.12 -2.68
N THR A 9 5.62 6.74 -2.17
CA THR A 9 5.47 6.23 -0.80
C THR A 9 6.23 4.92 -0.65
N VAL A 10 7.03 4.83 0.42
CA VAL A 10 7.75 3.62 0.80
C VAL A 10 6.75 2.56 1.27
N LEU A 11 6.87 1.36 0.72
CA LEU A 11 5.89 0.29 0.91
C LEU A 11 5.79 -0.15 2.39
N ALA A 12 6.89 -0.10 3.14
CA ALA A 12 6.90 -0.42 4.57
C ALA A 12 5.90 0.41 5.39
N ILE A 13 5.61 1.66 4.99
CA ILE A 13 4.64 2.52 5.68
C ILE A 13 3.22 1.94 5.57
N LEU A 14 2.94 1.23 4.47
CA LEU A 14 1.64 0.60 4.22
C LEU A 14 1.47 -0.72 4.98
N PHE A 15 2.56 -1.34 5.44
CA PHE A 15 2.49 -2.59 6.20
C PHE A 15 2.07 -2.36 7.66
N ASP A 16 2.25 -1.15 8.17
CA ASP A 16 1.79 -0.76 9.51
C ASP A 16 0.26 -0.58 9.57
N ASP A 17 -0.36 -0.27 8.43
CA ASP A 17 -1.82 -0.13 8.32
C ASP A 17 -2.47 -1.45 7.84
N PRO A 18 -3.19 -2.18 8.70
CA PRO A 18 -3.78 -3.47 8.33
C PRO A 18 -4.84 -3.35 7.23
N GLU A 19 -5.44 -2.17 7.03
CA GLU A 19 -6.36 -1.95 5.92
C GLU A 19 -5.62 -1.76 4.59
N ALA A 20 -4.52 -1.00 4.58
CA ALA A 20 -3.64 -0.89 3.42
C ALA A 20 -3.11 -2.26 3.00
N VAL A 21 -2.71 -3.13 3.94
CA VAL A 21 -2.30 -4.51 3.64
C VAL A 21 -3.42 -5.27 2.91
N LYS A 22 -4.66 -5.23 3.42
CA LYS A 22 -5.81 -5.87 2.74
C LYS A 22 -6.03 -5.35 1.32
N ILE A 23 -5.82 -4.05 1.09
CA ILE A 23 -5.94 -3.45 -0.24
C ILE A 23 -4.81 -3.93 -1.13
N LEU A 24 -3.56 -4.00 -0.64
CA LEU A 24 -2.42 -4.56 -1.38
C LEU A 24 -2.67 -6.03 -1.77
N GLU A 25 -3.22 -6.83 -0.86
CA GLU A 25 -3.62 -8.22 -1.12
C GLU A 25 -4.72 -8.31 -2.20
N LYS A 26 -5.75 -7.45 -2.12
CA LYS A 26 -6.83 -7.37 -3.11
C LYS A 26 -6.29 -7.05 -4.51
N HIS A 27 -5.24 -6.23 -4.58
CA HIS A 27 -4.54 -5.89 -5.82
C HIS A 27 -3.50 -6.95 -6.24
N LYS A 28 -3.47 -8.10 -5.57
CA LYS A 28 -2.59 -9.25 -5.84
C LYS A 28 -1.11 -8.91 -5.75
N LEU A 29 -0.73 -7.98 -4.87
CA LEU A 29 0.68 -7.74 -4.58
C LEU A 29 1.27 -9.02 -3.96
N PRO A 30 2.27 -9.66 -4.60
CA PRO A 30 2.90 -10.84 -4.03
C PRO A 30 3.74 -10.45 -2.80
N CYS A 31 4.25 -11.47 -2.10
CA CYS A 31 5.27 -11.29 -1.06
C CYS A 31 4.81 -10.54 0.21
N LEU A 32 3.50 -10.38 0.42
CA LEU A 32 2.92 -9.79 1.64
C LEU A 32 2.92 -10.72 2.88
N HIS A 33 3.04 -12.03 2.68
CA HIS A 33 2.91 -13.02 3.75
C HIS A 33 4.25 -13.63 4.21
N CYS A 34 5.35 -13.28 3.54
CA CYS A 34 6.68 -13.78 3.87
C CYS A 34 7.46 -12.66 4.56
N PRO A 35 7.90 -12.83 5.83
CA PRO A 35 8.58 -11.78 6.59
C PRO A 35 9.83 -11.26 5.88
N VAL A 36 10.62 -12.15 5.28
CA VAL A 36 11.84 -11.78 4.54
C VAL A 36 11.47 -10.96 3.30
N ALA A 37 10.47 -11.42 2.55
CA ALA A 37 10.07 -10.73 1.32
C ALA A 37 9.48 -9.36 1.62
N GLN A 38 8.68 -9.21 2.69
CA GLN A 38 8.17 -7.92 3.16
C GLN A 38 9.30 -6.95 3.52
N LEU A 39 10.39 -7.40 4.12
CA LEU A 39 11.53 -6.54 4.40
C LEU A 39 12.20 -6.04 3.11
N GLU A 40 12.36 -6.90 2.11
CA GLU A 40 12.96 -6.51 0.83
C GLU A 40 12.08 -5.52 0.05
N ILE A 41 10.81 -5.87 -0.17
CA ILE A 41 9.89 -4.99 -0.92
C ILE A 41 9.47 -3.76 -0.11
N GLY A 42 9.53 -3.84 1.22
CA GLY A 42 9.20 -2.76 2.15
C GLY A 42 10.12 -1.56 1.99
N ALA A 43 11.38 -1.77 1.60
CA ALA A 43 12.34 -0.70 1.32
C ALA A 43 12.11 0.00 -0.03
N LEU A 44 11.25 -0.55 -0.90
CA LEU A 44 10.99 -0.02 -2.23
C LEU A 44 9.81 0.95 -2.24
N LYS A 45 9.75 1.77 -3.30
CA LYS A 45 8.62 2.65 -3.59
C LYS A 45 7.45 1.85 -4.14
N LEU A 46 6.23 2.22 -3.75
CA LEU A 46 5.01 1.56 -4.21
C LEU A 46 4.93 1.49 -5.74
N GLY A 47 5.28 2.56 -6.44
CA GLY A 47 5.25 2.61 -7.91
C GLY A 47 6.21 1.61 -8.58
N GLU A 48 7.40 1.43 -8.02
CA GLU A 48 8.41 0.50 -8.53
C GLU A 48 7.92 -0.93 -8.41
N VAL A 49 7.43 -1.29 -7.21
CA VAL A 49 6.88 -2.61 -6.92
C VAL A 49 5.69 -2.91 -7.83
N CYS A 50 4.77 -1.95 -7.98
CA CYS A 50 3.63 -2.10 -8.88
C CYS A 50 4.07 -2.29 -10.34
N SER A 51 5.09 -1.56 -10.80
CA SER A 51 5.61 -1.70 -12.17
C SER A 51 6.25 -3.08 -12.41
N VAL A 52 6.99 -3.62 -11.44
CA VAL A 52 7.63 -4.93 -11.54
C VAL A 52 6.61 -6.05 -11.62
N TYR A 53 5.55 -5.97 -10.81
CA TYR A 53 4.51 -7.00 -10.74
C TYR A 53 3.32 -6.75 -11.68
N GLY A 54 3.35 -5.69 -12.50
CA GLY A 54 2.27 -5.36 -13.44
C GLY A 54 0.96 -4.96 -12.77
N ILE A 55 1.04 -4.35 -11.59
CA ILE A 55 -0.11 -3.89 -10.80
C ILE A 55 -0.46 -2.45 -11.22
N ASP A 56 -1.76 -2.19 -11.35
CA ASP A 56 -2.28 -0.85 -11.64
C ASP A 56 -2.14 0.05 -10.42
N VAL A 57 -1.02 0.79 -10.38
CA VAL A 57 -0.70 1.73 -9.31
C VAL A 57 -1.75 2.83 -9.17
N ASN A 58 -2.41 3.27 -10.25
CA ASN A 58 -3.40 4.35 -10.17
C ASN A 58 -4.62 3.88 -9.37
N LYS A 59 -5.18 2.72 -9.73
CA LYS A 59 -6.32 2.14 -9.00
C LYS A 59 -5.98 1.84 -7.55
N LEU A 60 -4.78 1.32 -7.31
CA LEU A 60 -4.32 1.02 -5.96
C LEU A 60 -4.21 2.30 -5.10
N LEU A 61 -3.65 3.37 -5.66
CA LEU A 61 -3.55 4.65 -4.97
C LEU A 61 -4.93 5.25 -4.67
N GLU A 62 -5.89 5.13 -5.58
CA GLU A 62 -7.26 5.60 -5.33
C GLU A 62 -7.91 4.86 -4.15
N GLU A 63 -7.84 3.52 -4.12
CA GLU A 63 -8.40 2.72 -3.03
C GLU A 63 -7.69 2.99 -1.69
N LEU A 64 -6.35 3.05 -1.69
CA LEU A 64 -5.55 3.34 -0.48
C LEU A 64 -5.87 4.71 0.11
N ASN A 65 -5.97 5.75 -0.71
CA ASN A 65 -6.30 7.08 -0.23
C ASN A 65 -7.75 7.16 0.26
N LYS A 66 -8.69 6.52 -0.45
CA LYS A 66 -10.09 6.46 -0.04
C LYS A 66 -10.29 5.72 1.27
N ALA A 67 -9.55 4.64 1.52
CA ALA A 67 -9.56 3.92 2.78
C ALA A 67 -9.02 4.79 3.92
N LYS A 68 -7.88 5.47 3.71
CA LYS A 68 -7.35 6.47 4.65
C LYS A 68 -8.36 7.56 4.99
N GLU A 69 -9.17 8.01 4.03
CA GLU A 69 -10.23 8.99 4.28
C GLU A 69 -11.38 8.42 5.12
N LYS A 70 -11.79 7.16 4.87
CA LYS A 70 -12.88 6.50 5.61
C LYS A 70 -12.54 6.14 7.05
N GLN A 71 -11.32 5.73 7.34
CA GLN A 71 -10.89 5.42 8.72
C GLN A 71 -11.02 6.63 9.65
N GLN A 72 -10.91 7.85 9.13
CA GLN A 72 -11.06 9.08 9.90
C GLN A 72 -12.50 9.39 10.30
N GLU A 73 -13.48 8.75 9.64
CA GLU A 73 -14.91 8.93 9.92
C GLU A 73 -15.40 7.98 11.03
N ASN A 74 -14.68 6.88 11.26
CA ASN A 74 -15.09 5.82 12.20
C ASN A 74 -14.51 5.98 13.62
N GLU A 75 -13.68 7.00 13.86
CA GLU A 75 -13.08 7.34 15.16
C GLU A 75 -13.65 8.65 15.76
N LYS A 76 -14.79 9.15 15.24
CA LYS A 76 -15.50 10.34 15.74
C LYS A 76 -16.77 10.02 16.50
#